data_AF-X8IUL2-F1
#
_entry.id   AF-X8IUL2-F1
#
_cell.length_a   1.000
_cell.length_b   1.000
_cell.length_c   1.000
_cell.angle_alpha   90.00
_cell.angle_beta   90.00
_cell.angle_gamma   90.00
#
_symmetry.space_group_name_H-M   'P 1'
#
loop_
_entity.id
_entity.type
_entity.pdbx_description
1 polymer ?
#
loop_
_entity_poly.entity_id
_entity_poly.type
_entity_poly.pdbx_seq_one_letter_code
_entity_poly.pdbx_strand_id
1 'polypeptide(L)'
;MHALSAVCFEKTYFISPIVDMEKLITDMMRRAGVTEEELEEKEIVKISFGQDLSWKYLTWVRNHSFVWNHPTAILYGNYDNLQSIYTIQTFARECEATITVMKNGEHWFHTEEQMKFLDQWICS
;
A
#
# COMPACT_ATOMS: atom_id res chain seq x y z
N MET A 1 -7.85 5.88 0.90
CA MET A 1 -8.72 5.64 -0.27
C MET A 1 -10.20 5.60 0.09
N HIS A 2 -10.62 4.79 1.07
CA HIS A 2 -12.04 4.66 1.47
C HIS A 2 -12.79 6.00 1.67
N ALA A 3 -12.22 6.97 2.38
CA ALA A 3 -12.88 8.25 2.66
C ALA A 3 -13.12 9.15 1.41
N LEU A 4 -12.41 8.88 0.31
CA LEU A 4 -12.44 9.68 -0.91
C LEU A 4 -13.09 8.94 -2.08
N SER A 5 -13.63 7.73 -1.86
CA SER A 5 -14.19 6.90 -2.94
C SER A 5 -15.33 7.57 -3.69
N ALA A 6 -16.13 8.39 -3.00
CA ALA A 6 -17.27 9.11 -3.56
C ALA A 6 -16.92 10.48 -4.19
N VAL A 7 -15.66 10.93 -4.10
CA VAL A 7 -15.22 12.19 -4.71
C VAL A 7 -14.90 11.94 -6.17
N CYS A 8 -15.31 12.83 -7.08
CA CYS A 8 -14.93 12.75 -8.49
C CYS A 8 -13.62 13.52 -8.71
N PHE A 9 -12.57 12.81 -9.14
CA PHE A 9 -11.27 13.40 -9.48
C PHE A 9 -11.04 13.34 -10.99
N GLU A 10 -10.42 14.38 -11.55
CA GLU A 10 -9.99 14.37 -12.96
C GLU A 10 -8.78 13.45 -13.17
N LYS A 11 -7.82 13.49 -12.24
CA LYS A 11 -6.62 12.65 -12.25
C LYS A 11 -6.15 12.41 -10.82
N THR A 12 -5.66 11.22 -10.54
CA THR A 12 -5.08 10.86 -9.24
C THR A 12 -3.69 10.27 -9.40
N TYR A 13 -2.80 10.61 -8.48
CA TYR A 13 -1.41 10.16 -8.47
C TYR A 13 -1.14 9.45 -7.16
N PHE A 14 -0.76 8.18 -7.24
CA PHE A 14 -0.35 7.40 -6.09
C PHE A 14 1.15 7.14 -6.16
N ILE A 15 1.85 7.50 -5.09
CA ILE A 15 3.29 7.31 -4.95
C ILE A 15 3.48 6.22 -3.89
N SER A 16 4.02 5.08 -4.29
CA SER A 16 4.18 3.88 -3.45
C SER A 16 2.94 3.55 -2.60
N PRO A 17 1.75 3.39 -3.21
CA PRO A 17 0.54 3.18 -2.42
C PRO A 17 0.56 1.83 -1.71
N ILE A 18 0.05 1.80 -0.46
CA ILE A 18 -0.42 0.57 0.14
C ILE A 18 -1.85 0.31 -0.35
N VAL A 19 -2.01 -0.68 -1.22
CA VAL A 19 -3.29 -1.00 -1.86
C VAL A 19 -3.98 -2.21 -1.25
N ASP A 20 -3.23 -3.04 -0.53
CA ASP A 20 -3.73 -4.21 0.19
C ASP A 20 -3.25 -4.17 1.66
N MET A 21 -4.11 -3.63 2.52
CA MET A 21 -3.82 -3.49 3.94
C MET A 21 -3.87 -4.82 4.69
N GLU A 22 -4.77 -5.73 4.32
CA GLU A 22 -4.82 -7.06 4.95
C GLU A 22 -3.53 -7.82 4.67
N LYS A 23 -3.05 -7.79 3.42
CA LYS A 23 -1.78 -8.39 3.05
C LYS A 23 -0.61 -7.78 3.81
N LEU A 24 -0.56 -6.44 3.95
CA LEU A 24 0.50 -5.78 4.72
C LEU A 24 0.51 -6.27 6.18
N ILE A 25 -0.65 -6.29 6.84
CA ILE A 25 -0.77 -6.72 8.25
C ILE A 25 -0.38 -8.19 8.40
N THR A 26 -0.86 -9.07 7.53
CA THR A 26 -0.56 -10.51 7.60
C THR A 26 0.91 -10.82 7.27
N ASP A 27 1.55 -10.06 6.36
CA ASP A 27 2.98 -10.17 6.11
C ASP A 27 3.81 -9.64 7.31
N MET A 28 3.34 -8.60 8.03
CA MET A 28 3.94 -8.16 9.30
C MET A 28 3.79 -9.21 10.41
N MET A 29 2.62 -9.82 10.57
CA MET A 29 2.38 -10.92 11.51
C MET A 29 3.34 -12.08 11.25
N ARG A 30 3.47 -12.52 9.99
CA ARG A 30 4.41 -13.58 9.58
C ARG A 30 5.85 -13.24 9.97
N ARG A 31 6.28 -12.01 9.70
CA ARG A 31 7.64 -11.54 10.04
C ARG A 31 7.88 -11.46 11.55
N ALA A 32 6.85 -11.14 12.32
CA ALA A 32 6.91 -11.09 13.78
C ALA A 32 6.72 -12.45 14.45
N GLY A 33 6.33 -13.49 13.70
CA GLY A 33 6.00 -14.81 14.25
C GLY A 33 4.68 -14.84 15.03
N VAL A 34 3.78 -13.88 14.78
CA VAL A 34 2.49 -13.74 15.45
C VAL A 34 1.43 -14.50 14.65
N THR A 35 0.68 -15.39 15.31
CA THR A 35 -0.44 -16.09 14.66
C THR A 35 -1.73 -15.27 14.74
N GLU A 36 -2.74 -15.67 13.97
CA GLU A 36 -4.03 -15.00 14.01
C GLU A 36 -4.74 -15.22 15.35
N GLU A 37 -4.66 -16.44 15.89
CA GLU A 37 -5.22 -16.79 17.19
C GLU A 37 -4.56 -15.99 18.32
N GLU A 38 -3.23 -15.80 18.26
CA GLU A 38 -2.52 -14.95 19.21
C GLU A 38 -2.98 -13.50 19.14
N LEU A 39 -3.14 -12.97 17.91
CA LEU A 39 -3.59 -11.60 17.72
C LEU A 39 -5.04 -11.40 18.20
N GLU A 40 -5.92 -12.35 17.91
CA GLU A 40 -7.31 -12.37 18.39
C GLU A 40 -7.37 -12.42 19.93
N GLU A 41 -6.59 -13.29 20.58
CA GLU A 41 -6.58 -13.41 22.04
C GLU A 41 -6.03 -12.16 22.73
N LYS A 42 -4.94 -11.59 22.20
CA LYS A 42 -4.24 -10.45 22.83
C LYS A 42 -4.78 -9.09 22.44
N GLU A 43 -5.62 -9.01 21.41
CA GLU A 43 -6.17 -7.80 20.76
C GLU A 43 -5.13 -6.85 20.15
N ILE A 44 -4.00 -6.63 20.82
CA ILE A 44 -2.86 -5.82 20.38
C ILE A 44 -1.57 -6.59 20.67
N VAL A 45 -0.75 -6.78 19.65
CA VAL A 45 0.59 -7.38 19.78
C VAL A 45 1.65 -6.37 19.36
N LYS A 46 2.52 -6.01 20.30
CA LYS A 46 3.66 -5.13 20.04
C LYS A 46 4.74 -5.86 19.26
N ILE A 47 5.27 -5.22 18.24
CA ILE A 47 6.34 -5.77 17.41
C ILE A 47 7.52 -4.79 17.35
N SER A 48 8.72 -5.29 17.08
CA SER A 48 9.96 -4.49 17.10
C SER A 48 10.17 -3.61 15.86
N PHE A 49 9.25 -3.68 14.88
CA PHE A 49 9.33 -2.96 13.63
C PHE A 49 7.93 -2.54 13.17
N GLY A 50 7.81 -1.40 12.50
CA GLY A 50 6.51 -0.93 12.00
C GLY A 50 5.54 -0.52 13.11
N GLN A 51 4.25 -0.72 12.87
CA GLN A 51 3.17 -0.42 13.81
C GLN A 51 2.76 -1.68 14.60
N ASP A 52 2.22 -1.47 15.80
CA ASP A 52 1.64 -2.56 16.59
C ASP A 52 0.53 -3.26 15.80
N LEU A 53 0.48 -4.60 15.89
CA LEU A 53 -0.56 -5.40 15.27
C LEU A 53 -1.84 -5.26 16.09
N SER A 54 -2.97 -5.03 15.43
CA SER A 54 -4.28 -4.87 16.09
C SER A 54 -5.31 -5.78 15.46
N TRP A 55 -5.93 -6.63 16.28
CA TRP A 55 -7.04 -7.49 15.89
C TRP A 55 -8.19 -6.66 15.34
N LYS A 56 -8.65 -5.66 16.10
CA LYS A 56 -9.67 -4.71 15.68
C LYS A 56 -9.39 -4.11 14.29
N TYR A 57 -8.14 -3.75 13.99
CA TYR A 57 -7.80 -3.18 12.70
C TYR A 57 -7.78 -4.23 11.58
N LEU A 58 -7.24 -5.43 11.83
CA LEU A 58 -7.28 -6.55 10.89
C LEU A 58 -8.74 -6.93 10.54
N THR A 59 -9.60 -7.05 11.54
CA THR A 59 -11.04 -7.30 11.34
C THR A 59 -11.71 -6.15 10.61
N TRP A 60 -11.33 -4.90 10.89
CA TRP A 60 -11.88 -3.75 10.18
C TRP A 60 -11.54 -3.78 8.69
N VAL A 61 -10.27 -4.00 8.32
CA VAL A 61 -9.86 -4.01 6.90
C VAL A 61 -10.54 -5.14 6.12
N ARG A 62 -10.73 -6.32 6.73
CA ARG A 62 -11.45 -7.45 6.12
C ARG A 62 -12.93 -7.16 5.86
N ASN A 63 -13.56 -6.36 6.72
CA ASN A 63 -14.98 -6.02 6.60
C ASN A 63 -15.24 -4.74 5.79
N HIS A 64 -14.19 -4.02 5.40
CA HIS A 64 -14.31 -2.72 4.72
C HIS A 64 -13.43 -2.69 3.46
N SER A 65 -13.71 -3.61 2.53
CA SER A 65 -13.16 -3.49 1.18
C SER A 65 -13.67 -2.21 0.52
N PHE A 66 -12.81 -1.59 -0.28
CA PHE A 66 -13.19 -0.42 -1.08
C PHE A 66 -12.92 -0.69 -2.54
N VAL A 67 -13.74 -0.10 -3.40
CA VAL A 67 -13.52 -0.07 -4.84
C VAL A 67 -13.03 1.32 -5.21
N TRP A 68 -11.97 1.41 -6.01
CA TRP A 68 -11.41 2.65 -6.49
C TRP A 68 -11.54 2.72 -8.00
N ASN A 69 -12.34 3.64 -8.51
CA ASN A 69 -12.69 3.74 -9.93
C ASN A 69 -12.34 5.11 -10.51
N HIS A 70 -11.22 5.69 -10.08
CA HIS A 70 -10.76 6.99 -10.55
C HIS A 70 -9.57 6.83 -11.49
N PRO A 71 -9.41 7.68 -12.51
CA PRO A 71 -8.22 7.70 -13.34
C PRO A 71 -6.97 7.87 -12.46
N THR A 72 -6.11 6.84 -12.45
CA THR A 72 -5.00 6.74 -11.50
C THR A 72 -3.69 6.44 -12.21
N ALA A 73 -2.67 7.22 -11.90
CA ALA A 73 -1.29 6.89 -12.21
C ALA A 73 -0.57 6.46 -10.92
N ILE A 74 0.12 5.32 -10.97
CA ILE A 74 0.86 4.76 -9.84
C ILE A 74 2.36 4.83 -10.14
N LEU A 75 3.12 5.46 -9.27
CA LEU A 75 4.57 5.34 -9.22
C LEU A 75 4.96 4.29 -8.18
N TYR A 76 5.75 3.31 -8.61
CA TYR A 76 6.21 2.20 -7.79
C TYR A 76 7.73 2.08 -7.86
N GLY A 77 8.39 1.96 -6.70
CA GLY A 77 9.82 1.63 -6.62
C GLY A 77 10.06 0.13 -6.71
N ASN A 78 10.95 -0.35 -7.59
CA ASN A 78 11.19 -1.79 -7.73
C ASN A 78 11.86 -2.47 -6.51
N TYR A 79 12.36 -1.70 -5.54
CA TYR A 79 12.83 -2.16 -4.23
C TYR A 79 11.86 -1.86 -3.09
N ASP A 80 10.57 -1.62 -3.39
CA ASP A 80 9.52 -1.59 -2.37
C ASP A 80 9.48 -2.94 -1.60
N ASN A 81 9.61 -2.85 -0.28
CA ASN A 81 9.62 -3.98 0.64
C ASN A 81 8.34 -4.09 1.48
N LEU A 82 7.37 -3.21 1.26
CA LEU A 82 6.07 -3.19 1.92
C LEU A 82 4.95 -3.72 1.02
N GLN A 83 5.06 -3.51 -0.29
CA GLN A 83 4.12 -4.02 -1.28
C GLN A 83 4.85 -4.69 -2.42
N SER A 84 4.39 -5.88 -2.80
CA SER A 84 4.92 -6.55 -3.98
C SER A 84 4.41 -5.89 -5.26
N ILE A 85 5.22 -5.92 -6.32
CA ILE A 85 4.78 -5.50 -7.65
C ILE A 85 3.51 -6.24 -8.12
N TYR A 86 3.35 -7.52 -7.74
CA TYR A 86 2.16 -8.30 -8.08
C TYR A 86 0.89 -7.74 -7.45
N THR A 87 0.98 -7.29 -6.19
CA THR A 87 -0.12 -6.63 -5.48
C THR A 87 -0.52 -5.33 -6.18
N ILE A 88 0.48 -4.50 -6.54
CA ILE A 88 0.26 -3.25 -7.28
C ILE A 88 -0.35 -3.51 -8.66
N GLN A 89 0.15 -4.49 -9.40
CA GLN A 89 -0.38 -4.88 -10.72
C GLN A 89 -1.81 -5.41 -10.65
N THR A 90 -2.17 -6.11 -9.58
CA THR A 90 -3.54 -6.61 -9.37
C THR A 90 -4.48 -5.44 -9.14
N PHE A 91 -4.15 -4.55 -8.19
CA PHE A 91 -4.92 -3.33 -7.95
C PHE A 91 -5.05 -2.46 -9.21
N ALA A 92 -3.95 -2.24 -9.94
CA ALA A 92 -3.98 -1.41 -11.14
C ALA A 92 -4.88 -1.97 -12.24
N ARG A 93 -4.98 -3.30 -12.38
CA ARG A 93 -5.92 -3.92 -13.32
C ARG A 93 -7.38 -3.72 -12.90
N GLU A 94 -7.65 -3.77 -11.60
CA GLU A 94 -9.01 -3.60 -11.05
C GLU A 94 -9.54 -2.17 -11.19
N CYS A 95 -8.65 -1.16 -11.10
CA CYS A 95 -8.99 0.25 -11.20
C CYS A 95 -8.57 0.93 -12.51
N GLU A 96 -8.14 0.15 -13.50
CA GLU A 96 -7.64 0.64 -14.80
C GLU A 96 -6.51 1.69 -14.67
N ALA A 97 -5.64 1.53 -13.67
CA ALA A 97 -4.52 2.43 -13.42
C ALA A 97 -3.30 2.13 -14.30
N THR A 98 -2.54 3.17 -14.62
CA THR A 98 -1.20 3.03 -15.23
C THR A 98 -0.14 2.87 -14.14
N ILE A 99 0.86 2.01 -14.37
CA ILE A 99 2.01 1.85 -13.45
C ILE A 99 3.28 2.33 -14.13
N THR A 100 4.01 3.21 -13.46
CA THR A 100 5.40 3.54 -13.75
C THR A 100 6.29 2.92 -12.68
N VAL A 101 7.29 2.15 -13.11
CA VAL A 101 8.25 1.53 -12.20
C VAL A 101 9.56 2.31 -12.22
N MET A 102 9.96 2.88 -11.09
CA MET A 102 11.29 3.45 -10.93
C MET A 102 12.29 2.34 -10.60
N LYS A 103 13.32 2.20 -11.44
CA LYS A 103 14.46 1.34 -11.16
C LYS A 103 15.27 1.90 -9.99
N ASN A 104 15.66 1.04 -9.07
CA ASN A 104 16.29 1.37 -7.79
C ASN A 104 15.45 2.27 -6.89
N GLY A 105 14.16 2.41 -7.18
CA GLY A 105 13.23 3.15 -6.33
C GLY A 105 12.85 2.30 -5.12
N GLU A 106 12.84 2.91 -3.95
CA GLU A 106 12.36 2.30 -2.70
C GLU A 106 10.89 2.66 -2.46
N HIS A 107 10.28 2.10 -1.41
CA HIS A 107 8.95 2.53 -0.99
C HIS A 107 8.93 4.02 -0.63
N TRP A 108 9.91 4.46 0.19
CA TRP A 108 10.10 5.86 0.52
C TRP A 108 11.04 6.52 -0.48
N PHE A 109 10.47 7.36 -1.34
CA PHE A 109 11.21 8.22 -2.25
C PHE A 109 11.83 9.37 -1.45
N HIS A 110 13.14 9.38 -1.34
CA HIS A 110 13.85 10.35 -0.49
C HIS A 110 15.24 10.72 -0.99
N THR A 111 15.88 9.90 -1.83
CA THR A 111 17.17 10.25 -2.43
C THR A 111 16.99 11.32 -3.51
N GLU A 112 18.03 12.10 -3.80
CA GLU A 112 17.95 13.12 -4.85
C GLU A 112 17.54 12.56 -6.22
N GLU A 113 17.99 11.35 -6.55
CA GLU A 113 17.63 10.66 -7.78
C GLU A 113 16.14 10.29 -7.80
N GLN A 114 15.64 9.73 -6.69
CA GLN A 114 14.23 9.38 -6.52
C GLN A 114 13.33 10.61 -6.59
N MET A 115 13.72 11.71 -5.93
CA MET A 115 12.94 12.95 -5.96
C MET A 115 12.91 13.58 -7.36
N LYS A 116 14.05 13.62 -8.07
CA LYS A 116 14.10 14.12 -9.45
C LYS A 116 13.22 13.30 -10.39
N PHE A 117 13.22 11.97 -10.23
CA PHE A 117 12.35 11.09 -11.01
C PHE A 117 10.87 11.34 -10.71
N LEU A 118 10.51 11.46 -9.43
CA LEU A 118 9.15 11.76 -8.98
C LEU A 118 8.65 13.11 -9.53
N ASP A 119 9.48 14.16 -9.49
CA ASP A 119 9.15 15.49 -10.00
C ASP A 119 8.86 15.45 -11.51
N GLN A 120 9.65 14.70 -12.28
CA GLN A 120 9.43 14.52 -13.71
C GLN A 120 8.16 13.71 -13.98
N TRP A 121 7.92 12.66 -13.20
CA TRP A 121 6.77 11.80 -13.35
C TRP A 121 5.45 12.52 -13.07
N ILE A 122 5.36 13.33 -12.02
CA ILE A 122 4.10 14.02 -11.69
C ILE A 122 3.72 15.07 -12.73
N CYS A 123 4.70 15.65 -13.42
CA CYS A 123 4.52 16.64 -14.49
C CYS A 123 4.22 16.01 -15.87
N SER A 124 4.15 14.66 -15.95
CA SER A 124 3.88 13.93 -17.20
C SER A 124 2.41 13.66 -17.50
#